data_AF-A0A7C9N278-F1
#
_entry.id   AF-A0A7C9N278-F1
#
_cell.length_a   1.000
_cell.length_b   1.000
_cell.length_c   1.000
_cell.angle_alpha   90.00
_cell.angle_beta   90.00
_cell.angle_gamma   90.00
#
_symmetry.space_group_name_H-M   'P 1'
#
loop_
_entity.id
_entity.type
_entity.pdbx_description
1 polymer ?
#
loop_
_entity_poly.entity_id
_entity_poly.type
_entity_poly.pdbx_seq_one_letter_code
_entity_poly.pdbx_strand_id
1 'polypeptide(L)'
;MTFNRVFGGDACSILSNSSHYINGLRHGKVAVIGKHFPGHIGISISPHYGLPVSYKGYSELIKEIIPYPSLKDYLDGIMTAHIVFPIIKNAAHRFVTTSKLLVHDTLRGANTVSIGDDSYQALGFDDHVVMTDDLSSMTAISDYMRQEKIPNLSDLVYRSLLAGHDMILLCSVSGNKKDSSLHFDDIDKVYNTLVSAFKEKGAPVSQLRDSVKRIIKLKAELFHEGGKHSLFPKAFTSNYDPDFFMPQFLVEENYESIDNFYKEITRTAMTKIHETSDIKSRYKMAKKICVVNFIDSWVPPARKNSIETFYRKELVGKEVSFITEVRMQQPLTTIKKLIQAKIADNDLVLINLTSPHEIGLVAEIAKLGENAADQIVFFFHCSPKLFPWEYLNRFNLFGCFSEIEQSYFADIDYLKDDIKTLPVSKLPLALGDNGSFNSISEESRKPPANPMSPHFGTPFEKEALFTLNKQLREQNEKLEQKNNTLESDYSKTKRALLICYWLIFFGGWGYAGLTVYRYLSVVDTSSNSNAWQGVVGFVQAKKFFFRFLFGIGVIIVSLAVGELSGVQPWKTIKTTISYLKL
;
A
#
# COMPACT_ATOMS: atom_id res chain seq x y z
N MET A 1 -9.93 5.10 6.47
CA MET A 1 -10.46 4.00 5.63
C MET A 1 -10.22 2.67 6.34
N THR A 2 -10.89 1.61 5.92
CA THR A 2 -11.11 0.34 6.61
C THR A 2 -9.83 -0.42 7.00
N PHE A 3 -9.31 -0.14 8.19
CA PHE A 3 -8.19 -0.89 8.78
C PHE A 3 -8.52 -2.39 9.00
N ASN A 4 -9.81 -2.79 8.97
CA ASN A 4 -10.26 -4.18 9.05
C ASN A 4 -9.81 -5.11 7.92
N ARG A 5 -9.21 -4.56 6.85
CA ARG A 5 -8.84 -5.33 5.65
C ARG A 5 -7.34 -5.31 5.35
N VAL A 6 -6.52 -4.82 6.28
CA VAL A 6 -5.07 -4.77 6.12
C VAL A 6 -4.38 -5.64 7.16
N PHE A 7 -3.26 -6.24 6.77
CA PHE A 7 -2.47 -7.13 7.61
C PHE A 7 -1.57 -6.39 8.62
N GLY A 8 -1.44 -5.07 8.51
CA GLY A 8 -0.68 -4.25 9.43
C GLY A 8 -0.56 -2.78 8.98
N GLY A 9 0.11 -1.97 9.79
CA GLY A 9 0.32 -0.53 9.57
C GLY A 9 1.64 -0.19 8.88
N ASP A 10 2.51 -1.17 8.71
CA ASP A 10 3.85 -1.02 8.11
C ASP A 10 4.20 -2.24 7.24
N ALA A 11 5.23 -2.09 6.41
CA ALA A 11 5.65 -3.12 5.46
C ALA A 11 6.08 -4.44 6.13
N CYS A 12 6.74 -4.41 7.30
CA CYS A 12 7.19 -5.63 7.97
C CYS A 12 6.01 -6.43 8.49
N SER A 13 5.07 -5.76 9.17
CA SER A 13 3.83 -6.39 9.66
C SER A 13 3.01 -6.97 8.51
N ILE A 14 2.87 -6.22 7.40
CA ILE A 14 2.18 -6.69 6.19
C ILE A 14 2.87 -7.94 5.63
N LEU A 15 4.19 -7.91 5.43
CA LEU A 15 4.94 -9.03 4.88
C LEU A 15 4.80 -10.29 5.75
N SER A 16 5.00 -10.16 7.06
CA SER A 16 4.89 -11.29 7.99
C SER A 16 3.51 -11.92 7.95
N ASN A 17 2.46 -11.12 8.14
CA ASN A 17 1.10 -11.64 8.28
C ASN A 17 0.52 -12.11 6.94
N SER A 18 0.76 -11.38 5.85
CA SER A 18 0.31 -11.80 4.52
C SER A 18 1.02 -13.07 4.05
N SER A 19 2.29 -13.30 4.40
CA SER A 19 2.99 -14.54 4.02
C SER A 19 2.31 -15.80 4.56
N HIS A 20 1.80 -15.76 5.80
CA HIS A 20 1.04 -16.88 6.38
C HIS A 20 -0.29 -17.09 5.65
N TYR A 21 -0.99 -16.01 5.31
CA TYR A 21 -2.23 -16.07 4.54
C TYR A 21 -2.01 -16.62 3.12
N ILE A 22 -0.98 -16.14 2.43
CA ILE A 22 -0.55 -16.60 1.11
C ILE A 22 -0.21 -18.09 1.16
N ASN A 23 0.50 -18.55 2.20
CA ASN A 23 0.83 -19.95 2.38
C ASN A 23 -0.44 -20.83 2.46
N GLY A 24 -1.43 -20.41 3.26
CA GLY A 24 -2.71 -21.10 3.36
C GLY A 24 -3.44 -21.20 2.02
N LEU A 25 -3.48 -20.10 1.25
CA LEU A 25 -4.07 -20.09 -0.09
C LEU A 25 -3.34 -21.04 -1.05
N ARG A 26 -2.01 -21.03 -1.05
CA ARG A 26 -1.20 -21.91 -1.92
C ARG A 26 -1.34 -23.38 -1.56
N HIS A 27 -1.40 -23.72 -0.26
CA HIS A 27 -1.75 -25.07 0.19
C HIS A 27 -3.14 -25.49 -0.31
N GLY A 28 -4.10 -24.55 -0.30
CA GLY A 28 -5.43 -24.74 -0.88
C GLY A 28 -5.48 -24.74 -2.42
N LYS A 29 -4.32 -24.58 -3.10
CA LYS A 29 -4.21 -24.44 -4.57
C LYS A 29 -5.08 -23.30 -5.12
N VAL A 30 -5.19 -22.20 -4.36
CA VAL A 30 -5.93 -21.00 -4.73
C VAL A 30 -4.97 -19.93 -5.23
N ALA A 31 -5.34 -19.27 -6.33
CA ALA A 31 -4.58 -18.15 -6.88
C ALA A 31 -4.45 -16.99 -5.88
N VAL A 32 -3.25 -16.44 -5.77
CA VAL A 32 -2.92 -15.37 -4.83
C VAL A 32 -2.77 -14.04 -5.58
N ILE A 33 -3.66 -13.09 -5.27
CA ILE A 33 -3.69 -11.77 -5.92
C ILE A 33 -3.28 -10.67 -4.93
N GLY A 34 -2.19 -9.97 -5.22
CA GLY A 34 -1.76 -8.80 -4.45
C GLY A 34 -2.66 -7.60 -4.75
N LYS A 35 -3.23 -6.97 -3.71
CA LYS A 35 -4.14 -5.83 -3.87
C LYS A 35 -4.14 -4.84 -2.70
N HIS A 36 -4.46 -3.56 -2.91
CA HIS A 36 -4.77 -2.92 -4.19
C HIS A 36 -3.58 -2.06 -4.62
N PHE A 37 -3.01 -2.34 -5.79
CA PHE A 37 -1.80 -1.69 -6.28
C PHE A 37 -2.09 -0.26 -6.79
N PRO A 38 -1.21 0.74 -6.55
CA PRO A 38 0.11 0.70 -5.90
C PRO A 38 0.07 0.83 -4.37
N GLY A 39 -1.11 0.94 -3.78
CA GLY A 39 -1.32 1.24 -2.37
C GLY A 39 -2.69 1.89 -2.18
N HIS A 40 -3.28 1.72 -0.99
CA HIS A 40 -4.63 2.20 -0.67
C HIS A 40 -4.69 2.77 0.77
N ILE A 41 -3.55 2.90 1.44
CA ILE A 41 -3.49 3.42 2.81
C ILE A 41 -3.62 4.95 2.77
N GLY A 42 -4.38 5.52 3.69
CA GLY A 42 -4.43 6.98 3.89
C GLY A 42 -5.22 7.79 2.86
N ILE A 43 -5.94 7.16 1.93
CA ILE A 43 -6.92 7.88 1.10
C ILE A 43 -8.13 8.33 1.95
N SER A 44 -8.81 9.38 1.49
CA SER A 44 -9.87 10.08 2.24
C SER A 44 -11.28 9.51 2.04
N ILE A 45 -11.58 8.97 0.85
CA ILE A 45 -12.87 8.38 0.49
C ILE A 45 -12.72 6.97 -0.12
N SER A 46 -13.62 6.06 0.25
CA SER A 46 -13.64 4.70 -0.30
C SER A 46 -14.02 4.78 -1.78
N PRO A 47 -13.39 4.01 -2.69
CA PRO A 47 -13.74 4.03 -4.10
C PRO A 47 -15.17 3.53 -4.40
N HIS A 48 -15.81 2.88 -3.43
CA HIS A 48 -17.22 2.50 -3.50
C HIS A 48 -18.19 3.68 -3.29
N TYR A 49 -17.72 4.81 -2.73
CA TYR A 49 -18.56 5.95 -2.38
C TYR A 49 -18.13 7.26 -3.07
N GLY A 50 -16.96 7.29 -3.70
CA GLY A 50 -16.50 8.42 -4.51
C GLY A 50 -15.07 8.22 -5.00
N LEU A 51 -14.59 9.11 -5.87
CA LEU A 51 -13.25 9.03 -6.45
C LEU A 51 -12.13 9.39 -5.45
N PRO A 52 -11.27 8.43 -5.04
CA PRO A 52 -10.16 8.72 -4.15
C PRO A 52 -9.02 9.43 -4.86
N VAL A 53 -8.45 10.42 -4.18
CA VAL A 53 -7.31 11.20 -4.65
C VAL A 53 -6.17 11.07 -3.64
N SER A 54 -4.97 10.77 -4.13
CA SER A 54 -3.75 10.66 -3.34
C SER A 54 -2.72 11.67 -3.81
N TYR A 55 -2.22 12.49 -2.88
CA TYR A 55 -1.15 13.46 -3.13
C TYR A 55 0.23 12.94 -2.72
N LYS A 56 0.32 11.66 -2.36
CA LYS A 56 1.56 11.05 -1.90
C LYS A 56 2.60 11.03 -3.02
N GLY A 57 3.80 11.52 -2.70
CA GLY A 57 5.00 11.34 -3.51
C GLY A 57 5.47 9.89 -3.52
N TYR A 58 6.44 9.56 -4.38
CA TYR A 58 7.00 8.20 -4.43
C TYR A 58 7.66 7.80 -3.10
N SER A 59 8.39 8.71 -2.47
CA SER A 59 9.04 8.48 -1.16
C SER A 59 8.07 8.07 -0.04
N GLU A 60 6.79 8.44 -0.15
CA GLU A 60 5.73 7.99 0.77
C GLU A 60 5.08 6.70 0.28
N LEU A 61 4.78 6.62 -1.02
CA LEU A 61 4.12 5.47 -1.65
C LEU A 61 4.98 4.20 -1.61
N ILE A 62 6.31 4.33 -1.60
CA ILE A 62 7.24 3.18 -1.61
C ILE A 62 7.00 2.25 -0.42
N LYS A 63 6.58 2.78 0.73
CA LYS A 63 6.24 1.97 1.93
C LYS A 63 5.08 1.01 1.66
N GLU A 64 4.16 1.39 0.78
CA GLU A 64 3.02 0.58 0.34
C GLU A 64 3.37 -0.31 -0.84
N ILE A 65 4.37 0.08 -1.64
CA ILE A 65 4.86 -0.69 -2.79
C ILE A 65 5.76 -1.85 -2.35
N ILE A 66 6.59 -1.69 -1.32
CA ILE A 66 7.58 -2.70 -0.86
C ILE A 66 7.02 -4.13 -0.73
N PRO A 67 5.79 -4.35 -0.19
CA PRO A 67 5.24 -5.70 -0.09
C PRO A 67 5.10 -6.44 -1.42
N TYR A 68 4.85 -5.72 -2.52
CA TYR A 68 4.64 -6.34 -3.83
C TYR A 68 5.89 -7.06 -4.36
N PRO A 69 7.03 -6.40 -4.65
CA PRO A 69 8.22 -7.09 -5.16
C PRO A 69 8.75 -8.12 -4.16
N SER A 70 8.57 -7.89 -2.86
CA SER A 70 9.00 -8.83 -1.81
C SER A 70 8.21 -10.14 -1.79
N LEU A 71 6.95 -10.10 -2.22
CA LEU A 71 6.07 -11.28 -2.29
C LEU A 71 5.87 -11.79 -3.72
N LYS A 72 6.51 -11.17 -4.71
CA LYS A 72 6.28 -11.40 -6.14
C LYS A 72 6.27 -12.88 -6.53
N ASP A 73 7.22 -13.67 -6.05
CA ASP A 73 7.34 -15.09 -6.39
C ASP A 73 6.24 -15.96 -5.78
N TYR A 74 5.45 -15.40 -4.86
CA TYR A 74 4.31 -16.05 -4.21
C TYR A 74 2.96 -15.49 -4.66
N LEU A 75 2.96 -14.42 -5.45
CA LEU A 75 1.79 -13.84 -6.07
C LEU A 75 1.61 -14.42 -7.47
N ASP A 76 0.37 -14.69 -7.85
CA ASP A 76 -0.01 -15.13 -9.20
C ASP A 76 -0.49 -13.96 -10.07
N GLY A 77 -0.88 -12.86 -9.40
CA GLY A 77 -1.30 -11.64 -10.07
C GLY A 77 -1.41 -10.43 -9.16
N ILE A 78 -1.69 -9.29 -9.78
CA ILE A 78 -1.85 -7.98 -9.15
C ILE A 78 -3.19 -7.38 -9.54
N MET A 79 -3.93 -6.85 -8.56
CA MET A 79 -5.13 -6.06 -8.79
C MET A 79 -4.87 -4.58 -8.51
N THR A 80 -5.21 -3.73 -9.47
CA THR A 80 -4.97 -2.28 -9.37
C THR A 80 -6.15 -1.53 -8.75
N ALA A 81 -5.87 -0.49 -8.00
CA ALA A 81 -6.88 0.36 -7.36
C ALA A 81 -7.48 1.40 -8.33
N HIS A 82 -8.60 2.00 -7.93
CA HIS A 82 -9.17 3.18 -8.58
C HIS A 82 -8.78 4.45 -7.82
N ILE A 83 -7.57 4.96 -8.04
CA ILE A 83 -7.03 6.14 -7.34
C ILE A 83 -6.45 7.13 -8.35
N VAL A 84 -6.63 8.42 -8.10
CA VAL A 84 -5.99 9.52 -8.85
C VAL A 84 -4.77 10.03 -8.10
N PHE A 85 -3.64 10.20 -8.80
CA PHE A 85 -2.40 10.81 -8.31
C PHE A 85 -2.14 12.16 -9.02
N PRO A 86 -2.62 13.30 -8.49
CA PRO A 86 -2.49 14.60 -9.15
C PRO A 86 -1.04 15.07 -9.34
N ILE A 87 -0.11 14.56 -8.53
CA ILE A 87 1.32 14.89 -8.60
C ILE A 87 1.98 14.44 -9.91
N ILE A 88 1.34 13.53 -10.66
CA ILE A 88 1.83 13.10 -11.96
C ILE A 88 1.54 14.20 -12.98
N LYS A 89 2.61 14.71 -13.61
CA LYS A 89 2.57 15.87 -14.50
C LYS A 89 1.60 15.65 -15.68
N ASN A 90 1.67 14.49 -16.33
CA ASN A 90 0.77 14.15 -17.43
C ASN A 90 -0.58 13.66 -16.88
N ALA A 91 -1.65 14.42 -17.17
CA ALA A 91 -3.01 14.11 -16.74
C ALA A 91 -3.50 12.73 -17.16
N ALA A 92 -3.11 12.26 -18.35
CA ALA A 92 -3.48 10.94 -18.88
C ALA A 92 -2.95 9.76 -18.02
N HIS A 93 -1.98 10.02 -17.13
CA HIS A 93 -1.36 9.01 -16.29
C HIS A 93 -1.72 9.13 -14.81
N ARG A 94 -2.63 10.03 -14.44
CA ARG A 94 -3.00 10.28 -13.03
C ARG A 94 -3.89 9.20 -12.45
N PHE A 95 -4.82 8.65 -13.23
CA PHE A 95 -5.73 7.61 -12.76
C PHE A 95 -5.13 6.22 -12.98
N VAL A 96 -4.90 5.48 -11.90
CA VAL A 96 -4.19 4.18 -11.92
C VAL A 96 -4.74 3.26 -13.01
N THR A 97 -6.06 3.02 -13.02
CA THR A 97 -6.70 2.01 -13.89
C THR A 97 -6.50 2.24 -15.38
N THR A 98 -6.34 3.49 -15.82
CA THR A 98 -6.10 3.83 -17.24
C THR A 98 -4.68 4.30 -17.51
N SER A 99 -3.79 4.24 -16.53
CA SER A 99 -2.43 4.78 -16.63
C SER A 99 -1.43 3.71 -17.02
N LYS A 100 -0.93 3.78 -18.27
CA LYS A 100 0.19 2.93 -18.72
C LYS A 100 1.43 3.07 -17.83
N LEU A 101 1.72 4.29 -17.37
CA LEU A 101 2.84 4.57 -16.47
C LEU A 101 2.73 3.78 -15.16
N LEU A 102 1.56 3.82 -14.52
CA LEU A 102 1.34 3.22 -13.20
C LEU A 102 1.06 1.72 -13.26
N VAL A 103 0.55 1.21 -14.38
CA VAL A 103 0.18 -0.20 -14.54
C VAL A 103 1.30 -0.93 -15.27
N HIS A 104 1.44 -0.71 -16.58
CA HIS A 104 2.44 -1.40 -17.39
C HIS A 104 3.87 -1.03 -16.97
N ASP A 105 4.24 0.25 -17.00
CA ASP A 105 5.66 0.63 -16.89
C ASP A 105 6.20 0.41 -15.48
N THR A 106 5.34 0.52 -14.46
CA THR A 106 5.72 0.25 -13.06
C THR A 106 5.80 -1.24 -12.75
N LEU A 107 4.89 -2.06 -13.29
CA LEU A 107 4.86 -3.49 -12.98
C LEU A 107 5.77 -4.29 -13.90
N ARG A 108 5.97 -3.87 -15.17
CA ARG A 108 6.61 -4.67 -16.21
C ARG A 108 7.86 -4.00 -16.80
N GLY A 109 8.82 -4.84 -17.19
CA GLY A 109 10.04 -4.49 -17.92
C GLY A 109 11.19 -4.05 -17.03
N ALA A 110 12.24 -3.53 -17.66
CA ALA A 110 13.37 -2.87 -17.01
C ALA A 110 13.23 -1.33 -17.12
N ASN A 111 11.98 -0.84 -17.04
CA ASN A 111 11.70 0.57 -17.22
C ASN A 111 12.10 1.37 -15.98
N THR A 112 12.60 2.58 -16.20
CA THR A 112 12.65 3.60 -15.15
C THR A 112 11.35 4.41 -15.20
N VAL A 113 10.59 4.41 -14.12
CA VAL A 113 9.32 5.12 -13.98
C VAL A 113 9.49 6.31 -13.06
N SER A 114 8.85 7.44 -13.37
CA SER A 114 8.87 8.62 -12.51
C SER A 114 7.48 8.95 -11.98
N ILE A 115 7.36 9.11 -10.65
CA ILE A 115 6.17 9.65 -9.99
C ILE A 115 6.59 10.92 -9.24
N GLY A 116 6.04 12.07 -9.64
CA GLY A 116 6.51 13.36 -9.14
C GLY A 116 7.90 13.68 -9.70
N ASP A 117 8.85 13.97 -8.81
CA ASP A 117 10.26 14.26 -9.16
C ASP A 117 11.20 13.06 -8.91
N ASP A 118 10.67 11.95 -8.37
CA ASP A 118 11.43 10.73 -8.08
C ASP A 118 11.33 9.74 -9.24
N SER A 119 12.39 8.92 -9.43
CA SER A 119 12.45 7.86 -10.45
C SER A 119 12.87 6.52 -9.87
N TYR A 120 12.31 5.42 -10.38
CA TYR A 120 12.49 4.08 -9.83
C TYR A 120 12.42 2.99 -10.90
N GLN A 121 12.96 1.81 -10.60
CA GLN A 121 12.89 0.66 -11.50
C GLN A 121 11.55 -0.05 -11.39
N ALA A 122 11.07 -0.58 -12.52
CA ALA A 122 9.91 -1.44 -12.57
C ALA A 122 10.07 -2.69 -11.66
N LEU A 123 8.94 -3.18 -11.14
CA LEU A 123 8.89 -4.21 -10.11
C LEU A 123 9.05 -5.65 -10.65
N GLY A 124 9.08 -5.81 -11.98
CA GLY A 124 9.39 -7.07 -12.67
C GLY A 124 8.28 -8.12 -12.68
N PHE A 125 7.01 -7.74 -12.49
CA PHE A 125 5.82 -8.61 -12.64
C PHE A 125 5.53 -8.96 -14.12
N ASP A 126 6.55 -9.36 -14.87
CA ASP A 126 6.50 -9.55 -16.33
C ASP A 126 5.61 -10.72 -16.77
N ASP A 127 5.55 -11.76 -15.95
CA ASP A 127 4.81 -13.00 -16.22
C ASP A 127 3.49 -13.08 -15.44
N HIS A 128 3.24 -12.14 -14.54
CA HIS A 128 2.05 -12.13 -13.67
C HIS A 128 0.84 -11.53 -14.37
N VAL A 129 -0.35 -12.04 -14.02
CA VAL A 129 -1.62 -11.47 -14.48
C VAL A 129 -1.88 -10.15 -13.73
N VAL A 130 -2.14 -9.09 -14.47
CA VAL A 130 -2.54 -7.79 -13.93
C VAL A 130 -4.01 -7.57 -14.24
N MET A 131 -4.81 -7.26 -13.23
CA MET A 131 -6.26 -7.09 -13.36
C MET A 131 -6.75 -5.79 -12.73
N THR A 132 -7.88 -5.28 -13.23
CA THR A 132 -8.54 -4.13 -12.60
C THR A 132 -9.24 -4.58 -11.32
N ASP A 133 -9.50 -3.65 -10.40
CA ASP A 133 -10.64 -3.75 -9.49
C ASP A 133 -11.96 -3.60 -10.29
N ASP A 134 -13.12 -3.73 -9.63
CA ASP A 134 -14.43 -3.76 -10.30
C ASP A 134 -14.76 -2.47 -11.07
N LEU A 135 -14.91 -2.58 -12.40
CA LEU A 135 -15.31 -1.44 -13.24
C LEU A 135 -16.83 -1.20 -13.29
N SER A 136 -17.65 -2.09 -12.70
CA SER A 136 -19.09 -2.07 -12.89
C SER A 136 -19.89 -1.31 -11.84
N SER A 137 -19.55 -1.44 -10.54
CA SER A 137 -20.38 -0.95 -9.43
C SER A 137 -19.67 0.01 -8.47
N MET A 138 -18.53 0.57 -8.88
CA MET A 138 -17.73 1.46 -8.05
C MET A 138 -17.97 2.95 -8.40
N THR A 139 -18.38 3.76 -7.42
CA THR A 139 -18.63 5.21 -7.64
C THR A 139 -17.39 5.93 -8.16
N ALA A 140 -16.18 5.54 -7.75
CA ALA A 140 -14.94 6.10 -8.30
C ALA A 140 -14.87 6.01 -9.83
N ILE A 141 -15.36 4.92 -10.42
CA ILE A 141 -15.38 4.73 -11.87
C ILE A 141 -16.33 5.71 -12.55
N SER A 142 -17.58 5.78 -12.06
CA SER A 142 -18.57 6.69 -12.64
C SER A 142 -18.22 8.17 -12.45
N ASP A 143 -17.63 8.53 -11.31
CA ASP A 143 -17.09 9.86 -11.05
C ASP A 143 -15.95 10.21 -12.01
N TYR A 144 -14.98 9.30 -12.17
CA TYR A 144 -13.86 9.51 -13.09
C TYR A 144 -14.32 9.63 -14.54
N MET A 145 -15.21 8.75 -14.99
CA MET A 145 -15.78 8.83 -16.34
C MET A 145 -16.50 10.16 -16.58
N ARG A 146 -17.24 10.67 -15.59
CA ARG A 146 -17.91 11.98 -15.68
C ARG A 146 -16.91 13.13 -15.73
N GLN A 147 -15.89 13.11 -14.88
CA GLN A 147 -14.85 14.15 -14.82
C GLN A 147 -14.06 14.23 -16.12
N GLU A 148 -13.63 13.08 -16.67
CA GLU A 148 -12.84 12.99 -17.89
C GLU A 148 -13.67 12.86 -19.17
N LYS A 149 -15.00 12.96 -19.05
CA LYS A 149 -15.96 12.86 -20.16
C LYS A 149 -15.76 11.60 -21.00
N ILE A 150 -15.49 10.48 -20.35
CA ILE A 150 -15.41 9.16 -21.00
C ILE A 150 -16.84 8.74 -21.37
N PRO A 151 -17.14 8.52 -22.66
CA PRO A 151 -18.52 8.48 -23.14
C PRO A 151 -19.27 7.21 -22.73
N ASN A 152 -18.59 6.09 -22.53
CA ASN A 152 -19.20 4.81 -22.17
C ASN A 152 -18.18 3.86 -21.52
N LEU A 153 -18.69 2.75 -20.96
CA LEU A 153 -17.87 1.74 -20.29
C LEU A 153 -16.87 1.07 -21.25
N SER A 154 -17.26 0.81 -22.52
CA SER A 154 -16.39 0.17 -23.51
C SER A 154 -15.09 0.98 -23.73
N ASP A 155 -15.18 2.31 -23.77
CA ASP A 155 -14.02 3.19 -23.87
C ASP A 155 -13.12 3.10 -22.63
N LEU A 156 -13.69 3.01 -21.43
CA LEU A 156 -12.91 2.83 -20.20
C LEU A 156 -12.21 1.47 -20.17
N VAL A 157 -12.93 0.41 -20.51
CA VAL A 157 -12.39 -0.96 -20.60
C VAL A 157 -11.25 -1.02 -21.60
N TYR A 158 -11.43 -0.43 -22.78
CA TYR A 158 -10.39 -0.36 -23.81
C TYR A 158 -9.15 0.40 -23.32
N ARG A 159 -9.32 1.56 -22.67
CA ARG A 159 -8.22 2.32 -22.06
C ARG A 159 -7.50 1.53 -20.96
N SER A 160 -8.24 0.75 -20.17
CA SER A 160 -7.68 -0.09 -19.10
C SER A 160 -6.82 -1.21 -19.66
N LEU A 161 -7.24 -1.84 -20.77
CA LEU A 161 -6.43 -2.81 -21.50
C LEU A 161 -5.16 -2.15 -22.06
N LEU A 162 -5.27 -1.00 -22.72
CA LEU A 162 -4.11 -0.26 -23.24
C LEU A 162 -3.12 0.18 -22.15
N ALA A 163 -3.61 0.40 -20.93
CA ALA A 163 -2.76 0.70 -19.77
C ALA A 163 -1.91 -0.51 -19.33
N GLY A 164 -2.24 -1.73 -19.73
CA GLY A 164 -1.47 -2.95 -19.45
C GLY A 164 -2.16 -4.00 -18.58
N HIS A 165 -3.47 -3.85 -18.32
CA HIS A 165 -4.24 -4.90 -17.67
C HIS A 165 -4.45 -6.08 -18.63
N ASP A 166 -4.26 -7.29 -18.11
CA ASP A 166 -4.55 -8.53 -18.84
C ASP A 166 -6.01 -8.95 -18.67
N MET A 167 -6.62 -8.64 -17.51
CA MET A 167 -7.98 -9.03 -17.16
C MET A 167 -8.79 -7.84 -16.64
N ILE A 168 -10.04 -7.76 -17.08
CA ILE A 168 -10.98 -6.71 -16.67
C ILE A 168 -12.04 -7.34 -15.79
N LEU A 169 -12.28 -6.73 -14.63
CA LEU A 169 -13.27 -7.19 -13.66
C LEU A 169 -14.58 -6.41 -13.81
N LEU A 170 -15.68 -7.16 -13.99
CA LEU A 170 -17.05 -6.65 -14.03
C LEU A 170 -17.91 -7.55 -13.13
N CYS A 171 -18.10 -7.14 -11.89
CA CYS A 171 -18.67 -8.00 -10.84
C CYS A 171 -20.20 -7.86 -10.70
N SER A 172 -20.76 -6.70 -11.02
CA SER A 172 -22.19 -6.40 -10.87
C SER A 172 -22.88 -6.44 -12.23
N VAL A 173 -23.28 -7.65 -12.64
CA VAL A 173 -24.05 -7.91 -13.86
C VAL A 173 -25.36 -8.58 -13.48
N SER A 174 -26.49 -7.99 -13.90
CA SER A 174 -27.83 -8.50 -13.62
C SER A 174 -28.59 -8.80 -14.91
N GLY A 175 -29.34 -9.90 -14.89
CA GLY A 175 -30.35 -10.19 -15.91
C GLY A 175 -31.65 -9.40 -15.71
N ASN A 176 -31.81 -8.72 -14.58
CA ASN A 176 -33.01 -7.96 -14.27
C ASN A 176 -32.88 -6.50 -14.75
N LYS A 177 -33.61 -6.16 -15.82
CA LYS A 177 -33.59 -4.82 -16.46
C LYS A 177 -34.00 -3.64 -15.56
N LYS A 178 -34.46 -3.90 -14.34
CA LYS A 178 -34.82 -2.87 -13.35
C LYS A 178 -33.70 -2.54 -12.35
N ASP A 179 -32.61 -3.31 -12.38
CA ASP A 179 -31.45 -3.10 -11.52
C ASP A 179 -30.55 -2.00 -12.09
N SER A 180 -29.84 -1.28 -11.22
CA SER A 180 -28.87 -0.24 -11.62
C SER A 180 -27.51 -0.81 -12.05
N SER A 181 -27.34 -2.13 -12.00
CA SER A 181 -26.16 -2.88 -12.44
C SER A 181 -26.00 -2.94 -13.97
N LEU A 182 -24.85 -3.43 -14.45
CA LEU A 182 -24.67 -3.73 -15.88
C LEU A 182 -25.58 -4.85 -16.33
N HIS A 183 -26.05 -4.79 -17.58
CA HIS A 183 -26.85 -5.85 -18.19
C HIS A 183 -26.00 -6.67 -19.17
N PHE A 184 -26.48 -7.87 -19.52
CA PHE A 184 -25.82 -8.70 -20.55
C PHE A 184 -25.64 -7.95 -21.88
N ASP A 185 -26.63 -7.15 -22.29
CA ASP A 185 -26.54 -6.29 -23.49
C ASP A 185 -25.37 -5.28 -23.41
N ASP A 186 -24.98 -4.84 -22.21
CA ASP A 186 -23.84 -3.92 -22.03
C ASP A 186 -22.51 -4.66 -22.10
N ILE A 187 -22.45 -5.91 -21.64
CA ILE A 187 -21.28 -6.78 -21.82
C ILE A 187 -21.06 -7.08 -23.31
N ASP A 188 -22.13 -7.36 -24.06
CA ASP A 188 -22.04 -7.57 -25.50
C ASP A 188 -21.55 -6.32 -26.24
N LYS A 189 -22.00 -5.12 -25.84
CA LYS A 189 -21.47 -3.86 -26.38
C LYS A 189 -19.98 -3.69 -26.10
N VAL A 190 -19.53 -3.98 -24.88
CA VAL A 190 -18.10 -3.94 -24.53
C VAL A 190 -17.32 -4.93 -25.40
N TYR A 191 -17.76 -6.17 -25.49
CA TYR A 191 -17.11 -7.21 -26.30
C TYR A 191 -17.00 -6.79 -27.77
N ASN A 192 -18.10 -6.37 -28.39
CA ASN A 192 -18.12 -5.99 -29.80
C ASN A 192 -17.22 -4.77 -30.07
N THR A 193 -17.23 -3.78 -29.17
CA THR A 193 -16.35 -2.60 -29.28
C THR A 193 -14.87 -2.99 -29.24
N LEU A 194 -14.50 -3.91 -28.33
CA LEU A 194 -13.13 -4.41 -28.25
C LEU A 194 -12.73 -5.18 -29.51
N VAL A 195 -13.60 -6.08 -30.00
CA VAL A 195 -13.33 -6.84 -31.22
C VAL A 195 -13.09 -5.92 -32.41
N SER A 196 -13.94 -4.91 -32.62
CA SER A 196 -13.74 -3.90 -33.66
C SER A 196 -12.44 -3.12 -33.45
N ALA A 197 -12.12 -2.70 -32.22
CA ALA A 197 -10.88 -1.97 -31.94
C ALA A 197 -9.62 -2.79 -32.29
N PHE A 198 -9.58 -4.07 -31.94
CA PHE A 198 -8.44 -4.95 -32.23
C PHE A 198 -8.36 -5.41 -33.69
N LYS A 199 -9.49 -5.47 -34.41
CA LYS A 199 -9.50 -5.82 -35.84
C LYS A 199 -9.20 -4.63 -36.75
N GLU A 200 -9.74 -3.45 -36.44
CA GLU A 200 -9.84 -2.33 -37.38
C GLU A 200 -8.95 -1.13 -37.01
N LYS A 201 -8.54 -0.99 -35.73
CA LYS A 201 -7.95 0.26 -35.21
C LYS A 201 -6.54 0.13 -34.64
N GLY A 202 -5.61 -0.52 -35.33
CA GLY A 202 -4.18 -0.45 -34.99
C GLY A 202 -3.81 -0.79 -33.53
N ALA A 203 -4.73 -1.41 -32.78
CA ALA A 203 -4.51 -1.76 -31.39
C ALA A 203 -3.46 -2.87 -31.32
N PRO A 204 -2.60 -2.89 -30.29
CA PRO A 204 -1.49 -3.81 -30.23
C PRO A 204 -1.99 -5.25 -29.98
N VAL A 205 -2.27 -5.99 -31.06
CA VAL A 205 -2.67 -7.41 -31.01
C VAL A 205 -1.60 -8.25 -30.30
N SER A 206 -0.33 -7.85 -30.38
CA SER A 206 0.77 -8.44 -29.59
C SER A 206 0.51 -8.36 -28.09
N GLN A 207 0.11 -7.19 -27.58
CA GLN A 207 -0.20 -6.99 -26.17
C GLN A 207 -1.35 -7.88 -25.72
N LEU A 208 -2.44 -7.94 -26.49
CA LEU A 208 -3.57 -8.85 -26.18
C LEU A 208 -3.12 -10.31 -26.14
N ARG A 209 -2.28 -10.72 -27.10
CA ARG A 209 -1.72 -12.08 -27.14
C ARG A 209 -0.89 -12.37 -25.90
N ASP A 210 -0.07 -11.43 -25.44
CA ASP A 210 0.76 -11.61 -24.26
C ASP A 210 -0.08 -11.66 -22.98
N SER A 211 -1.13 -10.85 -22.87
CA SER A 211 -2.13 -10.95 -21.79
C SER A 211 -2.80 -12.33 -21.76
N VAL A 212 -3.27 -12.83 -22.90
CA VAL A 212 -3.89 -14.15 -22.99
C VAL A 212 -2.90 -15.26 -22.62
N LYS A 213 -1.63 -15.17 -23.03
CA LYS A 213 -0.59 -16.14 -22.63
C LYS A 213 -0.43 -16.19 -21.12
N ARG A 214 -0.35 -15.05 -20.41
CA ARG A 214 -0.25 -15.01 -18.94
C ARG A 214 -1.45 -15.66 -18.28
N ILE A 215 -2.66 -15.35 -18.75
CA ILE A 215 -3.90 -15.94 -18.22
C ILE A 215 -3.92 -17.46 -18.43
N ILE A 216 -3.54 -17.95 -19.61
CA ILE A 216 -3.49 -19.38 -19.90
C ILE A 216 -2.42 -20.07 -19.07
N LYS A 217 -1.23 -19.46 -18.91
CA LYS A 217 -0.15 -19.95 -18.04
C LYS A 217 -0.65 -20.12 -16.60
N LEU A 218 -1.26 -19.08 -16.02
CA LEU A 218 -1.83 -19.13 -14.68
C LEU A 218 -2.89 -20.24 -14.54
N LYS A 219 -3.81 -20.34 -15.52
CA LYS A 219 -4.80 -21.42 -15.52
C LYS A 219 -4.14 -22.79 -15.56
N ALA A 220 -3.14 -22.99 -16.43
CA ALA A 220 -2.43 -24.25 -16.52
C ALA A 220 -1.81 -24.61 -15.16
N GLU A 221 -1.09 -23.67 -14.55
CA GLU A 221 -0.43 -23.83 -13.25
C GLU A 221 -1.41 -24.25 -12.13
N LEU A 222 -2.61 -23.68 -12.10
CA LEU A 222 -3.64 -24.00 -11.10
C LEU A 222 -4.40 -25.32 -11.37
N PHE A 223 -4.60 -25.68 -12.64
CA PHE A 223 -5.47 -26.79 -13.07
C PHE A 223 -4.71 -28.05 -13.53
N HIS A 224 -3.38 -28.14 -13.32
CA HIS A 224 -2.55 -29.27 -13.77
C HIS A 224 -2.98 -30.64 -13.22
N GLU A 225 -3.61 -30.69 -12.05
CA GLU A 225 -4.28 -31.89 -11.55
C GLU A 225 -5.77 -31.75 -11.83
N GLY A 226 -6.27 -32.46 -12.84
CA GLY A 226 -7.68 -32.44 -13.26
C GLY A 226 -8.64 -32.55 -12.08
N GLY A 227 -9.06 -31.40 -11.55
CA GLY A 227 -9.91 -31.33 -10.38
C GLY A 227 -11.17 -32.14 -10.63
N LYS A 228 -11.57 -32.99 -9.68
CA LYS A 228 -12.80 -33.75 -9.77
C LYS A 228 -13.97 -32.76 -9.76
N HIS A 229 -14.42 -32.33 -10.94
CA HIS A 229 -15.58 -31.45 -11.16
C HIS A 229 -16.84 -31.94 -10.44
N SER A 230 -16.91 -33.22 -10.06
CA SER A 230 -18.03 -33.84 -9.33
C SER A 230 -18.27 -33.31 -7.91
N LEU A 231 -17.34 -32.58 -7.29
CA LEU A 231 -17.53 -32.01 -5.95
C LEU A 231 -18.17 -30.61 -5.97
N PHE A 232 -17.96 -29.84 -7.03
CA PHE A 232 -18.46 -28.47 -7.15
C PHE A 232 -20.01 -28.37 -7.11
N PRO A 233 -20.79 -29.25 -7.77
CA PRO A 233 -22.25 -29.20 -7.71
C PRO A 233 -22.83 -29.45 -6.32
N LYS A 234 -22.15 -30.23 -5.47
CA LYS A 234 -22.66 -30.58 -4.12
C LYS A 234 -22.68 -29.36 -3.19
N ALA A 235 -21.71 -28.45 -3.34
CA ALA A 235 -21.60 -27.23 -2.56
C ALA A 235 -22.70 -26.18 -2.83
N PHE A 236 -23.41 -26.29 -3.96
CA PHE A 236 -24.48 -25.35 -4.34
C PHE A 236 -25.88 -25.99 -4.27
N THR A 237 -26.03 -27.15 -3.62
CA THR A 237 -27.36 -27.71 -3.33
C THR A 237 -27.92 -27.10 -2.04
N SER A 238 -29.23 -26.90 -1.97
CA SER A 238 -29.92 -26.29 -0.82
C SER A 238 -29.81 -27.08 0.49
N ASN A 239 -29.27 -28.29 0.45
CA ASN A 239 -29.03 -29.17 1.60
C ASN A 239 -27.53 -29.32 1.92
N TYR A 240 -26.70 -28.39 1.46
CA TYR A 240 -25.28 -28.38 1.79
C TYR A 240 -25.08 -28.02 3.26
N ASP A 241 -24.69 -29.02 4.06
CA ASP A 241 -24.23 -28.81 5.41
C ASP A 241 -22.79 -28.25 5.35
N PRO A 242 -22.50 -27.05 5.85
CA PRO A 242 -21.14 -26.49 5.85
C PRO A 242 -20.14 -27.33 6.65
N ASP A 243 -20.61 -28.14 7.62
CA ASP A 243 -19.77 -29.08 8.37
C ASP A 243 -19.54 -30.40 7.61
N PHE A 244 -20.23 -30.63 6.49
CA PHE A 244 -20.04 -31.80 5.60
C PHE A 244 -18.63 -31.88 5.03
N PHE A 245 -17.90 -30.76 4.98
CA PHE A 245 -16.50 -30.71 4.58
C PHE A 245 -15.69 -29.92 5.60
N MET A 246 -15.38 -30.55 6.73
CA MET A 246 -14.30 -30.10 7.60
C MET A 246 -12.97 -30.15 6.81
N PRO A 247 -12.28 -29.01 6.60
CA PRO A 247 -10.95 -29.02 6.02
C PRO A 247 -10.04 -29.99 6.77
N GLN A 248 -9.27 -30.78 6.02
CA GLN A 248 -8.42 -31.84 6.58
C GLN A 248 -7.52 -31.36 7.73
N PHE A 249 -6.95 -30.15 7.62
CA PHE A 249 -6.10 -29.58 8.66
C PHE A 249 -6.85 -29.36 9.98
N LEU A 250 -8.15 -29.04 9.95
CA LEU A 250 -8.94 -28.89 11.18
C LEU A 250 -9.13 -30.24 11.87
N VAL A 251 -9.30 -31.32 11.11
CA VAL A 251 -9.39 -32.68 11.65
C VAL A 251 -8.06 -33.11 12.27
N GLU A 252 -6.94 -32.82 11.58
CA GLU A 252 -5.59 -33.13 12.05
C GLU A 252 -5.22 -32.38 13.34
N GLU A 253 -5.66 -31.14 13.47
CA GLU A 253 -5.50 -30.31 14.66
C GLU A 253 -6.59 -30.59 15.73
N ASN A 254 -7.43 -31.61 15.53
CA ASN A 254 -8.49 -32.06 16.45
C ASN A 254 -9.59 -31.02 16.75
N TYR A 255 -9.90 -30.15 15.80
CA TYR A 255 -11.09 -29.29 15.89
C TYR A 255 -12.36 -30.09 15.60
N GLU A 256 -13.32 -29.99 16.52
CA GLU A 256 -14.64 -30.64 16.36
C GLU A 256 -15.54 -29.93 15.33
N SER A 257 -15.30 -28.64 15.08
CA SER A 257 -16.06 -27.83 14.11
C SER A 257 -15.28 -26.59 13.66
N ILE A 258 -15.70 -26.00 12.53
CA ILE A 258 -15.18 -24.70 12.06
C ILE A 258 -15.49 -23.59 13.09
N ASP A 259 -16.64 -23.66 13.76
CA ASP A 259 -17.03 -22.71 14.80
C ASP A 259 -16.06 -22.73 16.01
N ASN A 260 -15.64 -23.91 16.45
CA ASN A 260 -14.65 -24.05 17.52
C ASN A 260 -13.30 -23.45 17.13
N PHE A 261 -12.88 -23.64 15.88
CA PHE A 261 -11.68 -23.01 15.35
C PHE A 261 -11.77 -21.48 15.36
N TYR A 262 -12.89 -20.90 14.90
CA TYR A 262 -13.08 -19.46 14.94
C TYR A 262 -13.15 -18.90 16.37
N LYS A 263 -13.77 -19.61 17.32
CA LYS A 263 -13.73 -19.25 18.74
C LYS A 263 -12.31 -19.23 19.28
N GLU A 264 -11.49 -20.21 18.94
CA GLU A 264 -10.08 -20.19 19.37
C GLU A 264 -9.33 -19.00 18.77
N ILE A 265 -9.52 -18.72 17.48
CA ILE A 265 -8.90 -17.55 16.82
C ILE A 265 -9.31 -16.24 17.50
N THR A 266 -10.60 -16.03 17.77
CA THR A 266 -11.05 -14.77 18.40
C THR A 266 -10.56 -14.65 19.83
N ARG A 267 -10.51 -15.75 20.59
CA ARG A 267 -9.93 -15.79 21.94
C ARG A 267 -8.44 -15.47 21.95
N THR A 268 -7.67 -16.07 21.03
CA THR A 268 -6.22 -15.84 20.92
C THR A 268 -5.88 -14.45 20.37
N ALA A 269 -6.75 -13.88 19.54
CA ALA A 269 -6.62 -12.51 19.03
C ALA A 269 -7.02 -11.43 20.06
N MET A 270 -7.70 -11.80 21.16
CA MET A 270 -8.14 -10.86 22.17
C MET A 270 -6.95 -10.06 22.72
N THR A 271 -6.97 -8.76 22.50
CA THR A 271 -5.90 -7.84 22.87
C THR A 271 -6.36 -6.90 23.97
N LYS A 272 -5.56 -6.79 25.03
CA LYS A 272 -5.72 -5.75 26.06
C LYS A 272 -5.01 -4.48 25.60
N ILE A 273 -5.79 -3.47 25.23
CA ILE A 273 -5.29 -2.17 24.79
C ILE A 273 -4.97 -1.31 26.02
N HIS A 274 -5.93 -1.21 26.94
CA HIS A 274 -5.81 -0.42 28.16
C HIS A 274 -6.78 -0.94 29.22
N GLU A 275 -6.42 -0.84 30.49
CA GLU A 275 -7.25 -1.29 31.62
C GLU A 275 -6.98 -0.38 32.82
N THR A 276 -8.02 0.32 33.28
CA THR A 276 -7.94 1.25 34.42
C THR A 276 -8.29 0.60 35.75
N SER A 277 -9.08 -0.47 35.73
CA SER A 277 -9.59 -1.13 36.93
C SER A 277 -9.69 -2.65 36.73
N ASP A 278 -9.80 -3.38 37.85
CA ASP A 278 -9.99 -4.84 37.83
C ASP A 278 -11.41 -5.17 37.34
N ILE A 279 -11.53 -5.23 36.01
CA ILE A 279 -12.82 -5.40 35.35
C ILE A 279 -13.41 -6.78 35.57
N LYS A 280 -12.58 -7.81 35.77
CA LYS A 280 -13.00 -9.18 36.00
C LYS A 280 -13.65 -9.32 37.37
N SER A 281 -13.06 -8.73 38.41
CA SER A 281 -13.69 -8.69 39.74
C SER A 281 -14.99 -7.89 39.73
N ARG A 282 -15.03 -6.76 39.02
CA ARG A 282 -16.26 -5.97 38.85
C ARG A 282 -17.35 -6.76 38.12
N TYR A 283 -17.01 -7.46 37.05
CA TYR A 283 -17.91 -8.34 36.33
C TYR A 283 -18.51 -9.44 37.23
N LYS A 284 -17.68 -10.07 38.08
CA LYS A 284 -18.15 -11.09 39.04
C LYS A 284 -19.18 -10.53 40.02
N MET A 285 -19.00 -9.30 40.50
CA MET A 285 -19.92 -8.64 41.44
C MET A 285 -21.15 -8.02 40.78
N ALA A 286 -21.08 -7.70 39.48
CA ALA A 286 -22.15 -7.04 38.75
C ALA A 286 -23.44 -7.89 38.71
N LYS A 287 -24.55 -7.30 39.16
CA LYS A 287 -25.91 -7.85 39.07
C LYS A 287 -26.66 -7.28 37.88
N LYS A 288 -26.43 -6.02 37.55
CA LYS A 288 -27.06 -5.30 36.42
C LYS A 288 -26.01 -4.95 35.39
N ILE A 289 -26.20 -5.43 34.16
CA ILE A 289 -25.31 -5.15 33.03
C ILE A 289 -26.12 -4.50 31.90
N CYS A 290 -25.61 -3.40 31.38
CA CYS A 290 -26.11 -2.81 30.14
C CYS A 290 -25.17 -3.15 28.98
N VAL A 291 -25.72 -3.63 27.87
CA VAL A 291 -24.97 -3.85 26.63
C VAL A 291 -25.39 -2.80 25.60
N VAL A 292 -24.42 -2.05 25.08
CA VAL A 292 -24.59 -1.04 24.04
C VAL A 292 -24.03 -1.59 22.73
N ASN A 293 -24.92 -1.78 21.75
CA ASN A 293 -24.54 -2.11 20.39
C ASN A 293 -24.92 -0.94 19.48
N PHE A 294 -23.93 -0.45 18.73
CA PHE A 294 -24.17 0.44 17.61
C PHE A 294 -24.51 -0.43 16.40
N ILE A 295 -25.75 -0.37 15.95
CA ILE A 295 -26.20 -1.15 14.80
C ILE A 295 -26.55 -0.15 13.71
N ASP A 296 -25.76 -0.15 12.64
CA ASP A 296 -26.07 0.63 11.46
C ASP A 296 -27.40 0.17 10.84
N SER A 297 -28.16 1.11 10.27
CA SER A 297 -29.53 0.86 9.81
C SER A 297 -29.68 -0.20 8.72
N TRP A 298 -28.59 -0.57 8.05
CA TRP A 298 -28.55 -1.62 7.02
C TRP A 298 -28.31 -3.03 7.57
N VAL A 299 -27.97 -3.18 8.86
CA VAL A 299 -27.80 -4.50 9.47
C VAL A 299 -29.17 -5.18 9.61
N PRO A 300 -29.34 -6.42 9.11
CA PRO A 300 -30.63 -7.11 9.19
C PRO A 300 -31.10 -7.29 10.64
N PRO A 301 -32.41 -7.14 10.93
CA PRO A 301 -32.97 -7.35 12.27
C PRO A 301 -32.62 -8.71 12.90
N ALA A 302 -32.43 -9.74 12.07
CA ALA A 302 -32.00 -11.07 12.51
C ALA A 302 -30.64 -11.03 13.25
N ARG A 303 -29.67 -10.24 12.77
CA ARG A 303 -28.34 -10.12 13.41
C ARG A 303 -28.46 -9.40 14.77
N LYS A 304 -29.31 -8.37 14.87
CA LYS A 304 -29.62 -7.69 16.13
C LYS A 304 -30.18 -8.67 17.17
N ASN A 305 -31.19 -9.44 16.80
CA ASN A 305 -31.81 -10.41 17.71
C ASN A 305 -30.84 -11.51 18.13
N SER A 306 -29.91 -11.90 17.25
CA SER A 306 -28.87 -12.89 17.57
C SER A 306 -27.94 -12.40 18.69
N ILE A 307 -27.42 -11.18 18.59
CA ILE A 307 -26.49 -10.62 19.59
C ILE A 307 -27.17 -10.44 20.95
N GLU A 308 -28.40 -9.92 20.98
CA GLU A 308 -29.15 -9.80 22.25
C GLU A 308 -29.41 -11.19 22.87
N THR A 309 -29.77 -12.17 22.05
CA THR A 309 -29.99 -13.56 22.49
C THR A 309 -28.70 -14.17 23.05
N PHE A 310 -27.56 -13.93 22.40
CA PHE A 310 -26.24 -14.34 22.87
C PHE A 310 -25.96 -13.82 24.29
N TYR A 311 -26.04 -12.50 24.52
CA TYR A 311 -25.74 -11.94 25.84
C TYR A 311 -26.72 -12.42 26.91
N ARG A 312 -28.00 -12.63 26.59
CA ARG A 312 -28.97 -13.20 27.54
C ARG A 312 -28.60 -14.62 27.96
N LYS A 313 -28.03 -15.42 27.04
CA LYS A 313 -27.56 -16.79 27.33
C LYS A 313 -26.24 -16.79 28.09
N GLU A 314 -25.33 -15.88 27.77
CA GLU A 314 -23.99 -15.87 28.36
C GLU A 314 -23.90 -15.16 29.71
N LEU A 315 -24.79 -14.20 29.97
CA LEU A 315 -24.86 -13.43 31.22
C LEU A 315 -25.96 -13.95 32.16
N VAL A 316 -26.17 -15.27 32.18
CA VAL A 316 -27.17 -15.91 33.05
C VAL A 316 -26.93 -15.54 34.52
N GLY A 317 -28.02 -15.23 35.23
CA GLY A 317 -27.98 -14.78 36.62
C GLY A 317 -27.75 -13.27 36.78
N LYS A 318 -27.64 -12.51 35.69
CA LYS A 318 -27.54 -11.04 35.69
C LYS A 318 -28.80 -10.43 35.04
N GLU A 319 -29.20 -9.25 35.51
CA GLU A 319 -30.22 -8.42 34.87
C GLU A 319 -29.56 -7.70 33.69
N VAL A 320 -29.92 -8.09 32.46
CA VAL A 320 -29.31 -7.53 31.24
C VAL A 320 -30.27 -6.59 30.54
N SER A 321 -29.83 -5.34 30.36
CA SER A 321 -30.50 -4.33 29.55
C SER A 321 -29.73 -4.03 28.27
N PHE A 322 -30.42 -3.58 27.22
CA PHE A 322 -29.82 -3.36 25.91
C PHE A 322 -30.08 -1.94 25.42
N ILE A 323 -29.07 -1.37 24.78
CA ILE A 323 -29.20 -0.19 23.91
C ILE A 323 -28.81 -0.64 22.51
N THR A 324 -29.79 -0.73 21.61
CA THR A 324 -29.58 -1.20 20.23
C THR A 324 -30.08 -0.20 19.17
N GLU A 325 -30.47 1.00 19.60
CA GLU A 325 -31.03 2.06 18.73
C GLU A 325 -30.19 3.33 18.73
N VAL A 326 -28.87 3.20 18.97
CA VAL A 326 -27.98 4.34 18.77
C VAL A 326 -27.64 4.43 17.29
N ARG A 327 -28.23 5.41 16.62
CA ARG A 327 -27.92 5.70 15.22
C ARG A 327 -26.79 6.72 15.18
N MET A 328 -25.80 6.45 14.33
CA MET A 328 -24.69 7.36 13.98
C MET A 328 -25.14 8.80 13.64
N GLN A 329 -26.36 8.98 13.13
CA GLN A 329 -26.92 10.29 12.74
C GLN A 329 -27.52 11.08 13.91
N GLN A 330 -27.70 10.46 15.09
CA GLN A 330 -28.24 11.17 16.26
C GLN A 330 -27.22 12.18 16.78
N PRO A 331 -27.67 13.32 17.33
CA PRO A 331 -26.77 14.26 18.01
C PRO A 331 -25.99 13.54 19.12
N LEU A 332 -24.67 13.73 19.14
CA LEU A 332 -23.77 13.11 20.14
C LEU A 332 -24.21 13.39 21.58
N THR A 333 -24.83 14.55 21.83
CA THR A 333 -25.39 14.94 23.13
C THR A 333 -26.53 14.04 23.59
N THR A 334 -27.36 13.55 22.66
CA THR A 334 -28.45 12.60 22.95
C THR A 334 -27.88 11.25 23.37
N ILE A 335 -26.88 10.77 22.63
CA ILE A 335 -26.24 9.49 22.91
C ILE A 335 -25.52 9.53 24.25
N LYS A 336 -24.79 10.63 24.54
CA LYS A 336 -24.14 10.85 25.83
C LYS A 336 -25.13 10.76 26.99
N LYS A 337 -26.28 11.43 26.91
CA LYS A 337 -27.31 11.39 27.97
C LYS A 337 -27.87 9.98 28.17
N LEU A 338 -28.11 9.27 27.08
CA LEU A 338 -28.65 7.92 27.11
C LEU A 338 -27.67 6.94 27.78
N ILE A 339 -26.39 7.02 27.45
CA ILE A 339 -25.33 6.21 28.08
C ILE A 339 -25.17 6.62 29.55
N GLN A 340 -25.14 7.91 29.86
CA GLN A 340 -25.04 8.40 31.24
C GLN A 340 -26.17 7.90 32.14
N ALA A 341 -27.40 7.84 31.64
CA ALA A 341 -28.52 7.27 32.38
C ALA A 341 -28.31 5.77 32.68
N LYS A 342 -27.75 5.01 31.74
CA LYS A 342 -27.47 3.59 31.96
C LYS A 342 -26.33 3.32 32.93
N ILE A 343 -25.32 4.18 32.98
CA ILE A 343 -24.24 4.08 33.96
C ILE A 343 -24.78 4.20 35.39
N ALA A 344 -25.76 5.10 35.62
CA ALA A 344 -26.37 5.28 36.93
C ALA A 344 -27.17 4.05 37.40
N ASP A 345 -27.81 3.34 36.46
CA ASP A 345 -28.72 2.22 36.76
C ASP A 345 -28.06 0.82 36.72
N ASN A 346 -26.81 0.73 36.27
CA ASN A 346 -26.12 -0.55 36.03
C ASN A 346 -24.76 -0.61 36.72
N ASP A 347 -24.36 -1.81 37.14
CA ASP A 347 -23.06 -2.04 37.75
C ASP A 347 -21.93 -2.00 36.72
N LEU A 348 -22.26 -2.41 35.48
CA LEU A 348 -21.35 -2.48 34.35
C LEU A 348 -22.04 -2.13 33.04
N VAL A 349 -21.33 -1.43 32.15
CA VAL A 349 -21.77 -1.07 30.80
C VAL A 349 -20.76 -1.60 29.79
N LEU A 350 -21.19 -2.56 28.97
CA LEU A 350 -20.40 -3.14 27.88
C LEU A 350 -20.75 -2.41 26.58
N ILE A 351 -19.75 -1.87 25.89
CA ILE A 351 -19.95 -1.09 24.66
C ILE A 351 -19.19 -1.76 23.52
N ASN A 352 -19.95 -2.28 22.54
CA ASN A 352 -19.41 -2.97 21.39
C ASN A 352 -19.24 -1.99 20.22
N LEU A 353 -17.99 -1.80 19.80
CA LEU A 353 -17.60 -0.94 18.69
C LEU A 353 -17.43 -1.79 17.43
N THR A 354 -18.37 -1.68 16.51
CA THR A 354 -18.41 -2.45 15.25
C THR A 354 -17.99 -1.62 14.05
N SER A 355 -17.97 -0.29 14.17
CA SER A 355 -17.57 0.58 13.06
C SER A 355 -16.51 1.60 13.50
N PRO A 356 -15.48 1.87 12.67
CA PRO A 356 -14.53 2.95 12.93
C PRO A 356 -15.19 4.34 13.07
N HIS A 357 -16.43 4.50 12.61
CA HIS A 357 -17.19 5.74 12.74
C HIS A 357 -17.75 5.97 14.15
N GLU A 358 -17.93 4.91 14.94
CA GLU A 358 -18.43 4.97 16.32
C GLU A 358 -17.38 5.49 17.31
N ILE A 359 -16.10 5.55 16.92
CA ILE A 359 -15.02 6.04 17.76
C ILE A 359 -15.22 7.52 18.15
N GLY A 360 -15.83 8.33 17.27
CA GLY A 360 -16.16 9.72 17.61
C GLY A 360 -17.10 9.83 18.83
N LEU A 361 -17.98 8.84 19.00
CA LEU A 361 -18.85 8.76 20.16
C LEU A 361 -18.09 8.39 21.44
N VAL A 362 -17.06 7.54 21.32
CA VAL A 362 -16.20 7.16 22.44
C VAL A 362 -15.52 8.39 23.07
N ALA A 363 -15.08 9.35 22.26
CA ALA A 363 -14.52 10.61 22.75
C ALA A 363 -15.56 11.47 23.52
N GLU A 364 -16.84 11.42 23.16
CA GLU A 364 -17.89 12.14 23.88
C GLU A 364 -18.32 11.43 25.18
N ILE A 365 -18.34 10.09 25.18
CA ILE A 365 -18.52 9.27 26.38
C ILE A 365 -17.37 9.54 27.36
N ALA A 366 -16.15 9.76 26.85
CA ALA A 366 -14.98 10.05 27.66
C ALA A 366 -15.01 11.37 28.44
N LYS A 367 -15.95 12.26 28.09
CA LYS A 367 -16.24 13.47 28.87
C LYS A 367 -17.19 13.20 30.04
N LEU A 368 -17.57 11.95 30.30
CA LEU A 368 -18.22 11.53 31.54
C LEU A 368 -17.12 11.41 32.63
N GLY A 369 -17.41 11.85 33.86
CA GLY A 369 -16.41 11.94 34.93
C GLY A 369 -15.75 10.60 35.30
N GLU A 370 -14.69 10.64 36.12
CA GLU A 370 -13.82 9.47 36.42
C GLU A 370 -14.59 8.24 36.92
N ASN A 371 -15.61 8.41 37.77
CA ASN A 371 -16.42 7.30 38.29
C ASN A 371 -17.14 6.48 37.19
N ALA A 372 -17.50 7.12 36.08
CA ALA A 372 -18.14 6.44 34.96
C ALA A 372 -17.16 5.52 34.21
N ALA A 373 -15.86 5.82 34.26
CA ALA A 373 -14.86 5.17 33.44
C ALA A 373 -14.55 3.74 33.91
N ASP A 374 -14.65 3.50 35.23
CA ASP A 374 -14.49 2.16 35.83
C ASP A 374 -15.66 1.21 35.56
N GLN A 375 -16.84 1.74 35.23
CA GLN A 375 -18.03 0.93 34.92
C GLN A 375 -18.13 0.59 33.44
N ILE A 376 -17.36 1.25 32.58
CA ILE A 376 -17.45 1.10 31.13
C ILE A 376 -16.33 0.19 30.62
N VAL A 377 -16.71 -0.76 29.76
CA VAL A 377 -15.80 -1.59 28.97
C VAL A 377 -16.10 -1.37 27.49
N PHE A 378 -15.07 -1.06 26.72
CA PHE A 378 -15.17 -1.03 25.27
C PHE A 378 -14.58 -2.30 24.67
N PHE A 379 -15.38 -2.98 23.84
CA PHE A 379 -14.95 -4.11 23.02
C PHE A 379 -14.87 -3.69 21.55
N PHE A 380 -13.69 -3.80 20.96
CA PHE A 380 -13.44 -3.48 19.56
C PHE A 380 -13.67 -4.73 18.69
N HIS A 381 -14.79 -4.72 17.97
CA HIS A 381 -15.12 -5.65 16.87
C HIS A 381 -14.69 -5.10 15.51
N CYS A 382 -14.07 -3.94 15.49
CA CYS A 382 -13.46 -3.35 14.31
C CYS A 382 -12.08 -2.77 14.63
N SER A 383 -11.33 -2.55 13.58
CA SER A 383 -9.98 -2.06 13.64
C SER A 383 -10.00 -0.62 14.12
N PRO A 384 -9.17 -0.33 15.12
CA PRO A 384 -9.26 0.90 15.88
C PRO A 384 -8.61 2.03 15.01
N LYS A 385 -9.34 3.11 14.68
CA LYS A 385 -8.84 4.28 13.89
C LYS A 385 -8.09 5.26 14.81
N LEU A 386 -7.07 5.99 14.31
CA LEU A 386 -6.34 7.08 15.02
C LEU A 386 -7.18 7.74 16.14
N PHE A 387 -6.68 7.61 17.38
CA PHE A 387 -7.39 7.93 18.62
C PHE A 387 -6.78 9.15 19.32
N PRO A 388 -7.62 10.07 19.82
CA PRO A 388 -7.19 11.05 20.81
C PRO A 388 -7.09 10.35 22.18
N TRP A 389 -5.89 9.86 22.49
CA TRP A 389 -5.60 9.08 23.70
C TRP A 389 -5.95 9.78 25.01
N GLU A 390 -5.87 11.12 25.04
CA GLU A 390 -6.19 11.96 26.19
C GLU A 390 -7.56 11.67 26.84
N TYR A 391 -8.47 11.09 26.07
CA TYR A 391 -9.80 10.71 26.50
C TYR A 391 -9.91 9.22 26.89
N LEU A 392 -9.15 8.37 26.23
CA LEU A 392 -9.39 6.93 26.20
C LEU A 392 -8.57 6.12 27.21
N ASN A 393 -7.45 6.69 27.66
CA ASN A 393 -6.69 6.16 28.80
C ASN A 393 -7.46 6.16 30.13
N ARG A 394 -8.73 6.58 30.11
CA ARG A 394 -9.64 6.55 31.25
C ARG A 394 -10.46 5.26 31.29
N PHE A 395 -10.53 4.51 30.19
CA PHE A 395 -11.44 3.37 30.06
C PHE A 395 -10.72 2.04 29.95
N ASN A 396 -11.51 0.98 30.16
CA ASN A 396 -11.12 -0.39 29.90
C ASN A 396 -11.37 -0.73 28.42
N LEU A 397 -10.31 -1.05 27.67
CA LEU A 397 -10.30 -1.19 26.22
C LEU A 397 -9.74 -2.55 25.82
N PHE A 398 -10.56 -3.35 25.14
CA PHE A 398 -10.20 -4.69 24.67
C PHE A 398 -10.73 -4.94 23.27
N GLY A 399 -10.16 -5.89 22.54
CA GLY A 399 -10.80 -6.35 21.32
C GLY A 399 -10.02 -7.43 20.59
N CYS A 400 -10.75 -8.20 19.79
CA CYS A 400 -10.21 -9.13 18.79
C CYS A 400 -10.39 -8.61 17.36
N PHE A 401 -10.98 -7.40 17.19
CA PHE A 401 -11.05 -6.64 15.94
C PHE A 401 -11.78 -7.33 14.78
N SER A 402 -12.76 -8.18 15.11
CA SER A 402 -13.63 -8.87 14.16
C SER A 402 -15.08 -8.78 14.60
N GLU A 403 -16.00 -8.71 13.64
CA GLU A 403 -17.46 -8.65 13.88
C GLU A 403 -18.18 -10.00 13.68
N ILE A 404 -17.43 -11.10 13.57
CA ILE A 404 -18.02 -12.44 13.50
C ILE A 404 -18.67 -12.82 14.83
N GLU A 405 -19.66 -13.70 14.84
CA GLU A 405 -20.37 -14.06 16.07
C GLU A 405 -19.45 -14.55 17.20
N GLN A 406 -18.39 -15.27 16.85
CA GLN A 406 -17.39 -15.83 17.77
C GLN A 406 -16.57 -14.76 18.50
N SER A 407 -16.54 -13.51 18.02
CA SER A 407 -15.82 -12.43 18.72
C SER A 407 -16.47 -12.09 20.05
N TYR A 408 -17.80 -12.14 20.12
CA TYR A 408 -18.53 -11.79 21.35
C TYR A 408 -18.34 -12.83 22.46
N PHE A 409 -18.12 -14.09 22.10
CA PHE A 409 -17.72 -15.14 23.05
C PHE A 409 -16.37 -14.80 23.70
N ALA A 410 -15.39 -14.34 22.92
CA ALA A 410 -14.08 -13.96 23.46
C ALA A 410 -14.19 -12.82 24.48
N ASP A 411 -15.09 -11.84 24.26
CA ASP A 411 -15.33 -10.76 25.22
C ASP A 411 -15.83 -11.28 26.57
N ILE A 412 -16.81 -12.19 26.54
CA ILE A 412 -17.37 -12.78 27.76
C ILE A 412 -16.37 -13.70 28.44
N ASP A 413 -15.66 -14.54 27.69
CA ASP A 413 -14.64 -15.43 28.22
C ASP A 413 -13.51 -14.62 28.86
N TYR A 414 -13.18 -13.45 28.32
CA TYR A 414 -12.25 -12.51 28.97
C TYR A 414 -12.78 -12.05 30.33
N LEU A 415 -14.04 -11.61 30.39
CA LEU A 415 -14.66 -11.14 31.64
C LEU A 415 -14.80 -12.25 32.69
N LYS A 416 -15.03 -13.49 32.25
CA LYS A 416 -15.08 -14.70 33.11
C LYS A 416 -13.70 -15.15 33.60
N ASP A 417 -12.62 -14.61 33.03
CA ASP A 417 -11.23 -15.02 33.27
C ASP A 417 -10.85 -16.37 32.64
N ASP A 418 -11.57 -16.80 31.61
CA ASP A 418 -11.37 -18.07 30.92
C ASP A 418 -10.27 -17.99 29.84
N ILE A 419 -9.88 -16.77 29.43
CA ILE A 419 -8.85 -16.53 28.42
C ILE A 419 -7.82 -15.49 28.85
N LYS A 420 -6.62 -15.61 28.28
CA LYS A 420 -5.55 -14.61 28.38
C LYS A 420 -5.61 -13.65 27.18
N THR A 421 -5.13 -12.43 27.39
CA THR A 421 -5.07 -11.41 26.35
C THR A 421 -3.65 -11.19 25.86
N LEU A 422 -3.53 -10.77 24.61
CA LEU A 422 -2.30 -10.23 24.05
C LEU A 422 -2.05 -8.81 24.58
N PRO A 423 -0.79 -8.42 24.81
CA PRO A 423 -0.48 -7.03 25.11
C PRO A 423 -0.64 -6.17 23.86
N VAL A 424 -0.96 -4.90 24.05
CA VAL A 424 -1.12 -3.91 22.98
C VAL A 424 0.05 -3.88 22.00
N SER A 425 1.28 -4.14 22.44
CA SER A 425 2.49 -4.18 21.61
C SER A 425 2.52 -5.29 20.54
N LYS A 426 1.62 -6.27 20.63
CA LYS A 426 1.43 -7.32 19.60
C LYS A 426 0.48 -6.91 18.50
N LEU A 427 -0.21 -5.78 18.63
CA LEU A 427 -1.08 -5.27 17.58
C LEU A 427 -0.22 -4.85 16.37
N PRO A 428 -0.49 -5.36 15.15
CA PRO A 428 0.27 -4.99 13.95
C PRO A 428 -0.10 -3.58 13.42
N LEU A 429 -0.71 -2.75 14.27
CA LEU A 429 -1.18 -1.41 13.97
C LEU A 429 -0.75 -0.47 15.10
N ALA A 430 -0.25 0.70 14.71
CA ALA A 430 0.01 1.77 15.67
C ALA A 430 -1.32 2.41 16.08
N LEU A 431 -1.56 2.49 17.39
CA LEU A 431 -2.69 3.22 17.96
C LEU A 431 -2.30 4.69 18.21
N GLY A 432 -3.32 5.57 18.17
CA GLY A 432 -3.25 7.01 18.51
C GLY A 432 -2.77 7.94 17.40
N ASP A 433 -3.17 9.21 17.50
CA ASP A 433 -3.05 10.24 16.44
C ASP A 433 -1.62 10.48 15.90
N ASN A 434 -0.58 10.10 16.63
CA ASN A 434 0.84 10.23 16.25
C ASN A 434 1.61 8.89 16.23
N GLY A 435 0.94 7.73 16.29
CA GLY A 435 1.61 6.43 16.43
C GLY A 435 2.41 6.27 17.73
N SER A 436 2.14 7.12 18.72
CA SER A 436 2.90 7.27 19.98
C SER A 436 2.70 6.14 20.99
N PHE A 437 1.72 5.24 20.80
CA PHE A 437 1.37 4.22 21.80
C PHE A 437 2.09 2.90 21.60
N ASN A 438 2.12 2.44 20.35
CA ASN A 438 2.92 1.30 19.93
C ASN A 438 3.86 1.77 18.83
N SER A 439 4.65 2.82 19.06
CA SER A 439 5.71 3.16 18.12
C SER A 439 6.58 1.92 18.02
N ILE A 440 6.40 1.14 16.94
CA ILE A 440 7.16 -0.08 16.70
C ILE A 440 8.61 0.37 16.71
N SER A 441 9.34 0.02 17.77
CA SER A 441 10.72 0.45 17.97
C SER A 441 11.53 0.00 16.77
N GLU A 442 12.49 0.80 16.31
CA GLU A 442 13.33 0.44 15.16
C GLU A 442 14.02 -0.92 15.31
N GLU A 443 14.26 -1.39 16.54
CA GLU A 443 14.77 -2.73 16.80
C GLU A 443 13.78 -3.86 16.49
N SER A 444 12.47 -3.63 16.67
CA SER A 444 11.41 -4.54 16.23
C SER A 444 11.08 -4.41 14.73
N ARG A 445 11.62 -3.38 14.06
CA ARG A 445 11.54 -3.18 12.59
C ARG A 445 12.58 -3.97 11.81
N LYS A 446 13.40 -4.79 12.46
CA LYS A 446 14.23 -5.71 11.70
C LYS A 446 13.30 -6.75 11.07
N PRO A 447 13.19 -6.83 9.72
CA PRO A 447 12.73 -8.08 9.13
C PRO A 447 13.56 -9.19 9.79
N PRO A 448 12.98 -10.33 10.16
CA PRO A 448 13.74 -11.31 10.91
C PRO A 448 15.03 -11.60 10.12
N ALA A 449 16.16 -11.78 10.78
CA ALA A 449 17.47 -11.85 10.10
C ALA A 449 17.51 -12.93 8.99
N ASN A 450 16.61 -13.91 9.11
CA ASN A 450 15.92 -14.57 8.01
C ASN A 450 14.44 -14.17 8.11
N PRO A 451 13.81 -13.41 7.17
CA PRO A 451 12.35 -13.50 7.04
C PRO A 451 12.08 -14.99 7.04
N MET A 452 11.21 -15.51 7.92
CA MET A 452 10.94 -16.95 7.94
C MET A 452 10.78 -17.34 6.49
N SER A 453 11.80 -18.01 5.93
CA SER A 453 11.68 -18.60 4.62
C SER A 453 10.51 -19.51 4.88
N PRO A 454 9.32 -19.20 4.32
CA PRO A 454 8.11 -19.79 4.86
C PRO A 454 8.36 -21.28 4.83
N HIS A 455 8.01 -22.01 5.89
CA HIS A 455 8.49 -23.38 6.07
C HIS A 455 8.10 -24.23 4.85
N PHE A 456 9.02 -24.27 3.89
CA PHE A 456 8.81 -24.77 2.55
C PHE A 456 9.90 -25.80 2.37
N GLY A 457 9.48 -27.03 2.56
CA GLY A 457 10.08 -28.10 1.82
C GLY A 457 10.72 -29.21 2.64
N THR A 458 10.66 -30.36 2.01
CA THR A 458 11.40 -31.58 2.33
C THR A 458 12.91 -31.30 2.43
N PRO A 459 13.72 -32.19 3.03
CA PRO A 459 15.18 -31.98 3.17
C PRO A 459 15.92 -31.60 1.87
N PHE A 460 15.42 -32.07 0.72
CA PHE A 460 15.97 -31.79 -0.60
C PHE A 460 15.78 -30.32 -1.03
N GLU A 461 14.61 -29.74 -0.76
CA GLU A 461 14.31 -28.34 -1.10
C GLU A 461 15.11 -27.37 -0.21
N LYS A 462 15.38 -27.76 1.05
CA LYS A 462 16.27 -27.00 1.94
C LYS A 462 17.70 -26.94 1.42
N GLU A 463 18.22 -28.03 0.85
CA GLU A 463 19.57 -28.09 0.28
C GLU A 463 19.68 -27.28 -1.02
N ALA A 464 18.66 -27.33 -1.87
CA ALA A 464 18.57 -26.52 -3.08
C ALA A 464 18.49 -25.02 -2.75
N LEU A 465 17.66 -24.63 -1.78
CA LEU A 465 17.50 -23.24 -1.36
C LEU A 465 18.75 -22.70 -0.68
N PHE A 466 19.43 -23.52 0.14
CA PHE A 466 20.70 -23.17 0.75
C PHE A 466 21.79 -22.91 -0.31
N THR A 467 21.86 -23.78 -1.32
CA THR A 467 22.79 -23.65 -2.43
C THR A 467 22.52 -22.38 -3.26
N LEU A 468 21.25 -22.11 -3.56
CA LEU A 468 20.84 -20.91 -4.30
C LEU A 468 21.12 -19.62 -3.52
N ASN A 469 20.80 -19.59 -2.22
CA ASN A 469 21.07 -18.43 -1.36
C ASN A 469 22.57 -18.17 -1.19
N LYS A 470 23.38 -19.23 -1.14
CA LYS A 470 24.84 -19.10 -1.14
C LYS A 470 25.34 -18.47 -2.45
N GLN A 471 24.84 -18.94 -3.60
CA GLN A 471 25.18 -18.39 -4.91
C GLN A 471 24.75 -16.91 -5.06
N LEU A 472 23.57 -16.56 -4.57
CA LEU A 472 23.07 -15.19 -4.58
C LEU A 472 23.89 -14.26 -3.68
N ARG A 473 24.30 -14.71 -2.49
CA ARG A 473 25.19 -13.93 -1.61
C ARG A 473 26.55 -13.69 -2.27
N GLU A 474 27.15 -14.74 -2.85
CA GLU A 474 28.43 -14.60 -3.58
C GLU A 474 28.31 -13.68 -4.80
N GLN A 475 27.16 -13.65 -5.49
CA GLN A 475 26.91 -12.71 -6.59
C GLN A 475 26.71 -11.29 -6.08
N ASN A 476 25.97 -11.09 -4.99
CA ASN A 476 25.73 -9.77 -4.41
C ASN A 476 27.02 -9.16 -3.84
N GLU A 477 27.86 -9.94 -3.17
CA GLU A 477 29.18 -9.50 -2.70
C GLU A 477 30.08 -9.07 -3.88
N LYS A 478 30.04 -9.81 -4.99
CA LYS A 478 30.75 -9.43 -6.23
C LYS A 478 30.21 -8.13 -6.84
N LEU A 479 28.89 -7.94 -6.83
CA LEU A 479 28.26 -6.72 -7.33
C LEU A 479 28.55 -5.52 -6.43
N GLU A 480 28.57 -5.71 -5.11
CA GLU A 480 28.86 -4.66 -4.13
C GLU A 480 30.34 -4.23 -4.18
N GLN A 481 31.26 -5.19 -4.32
CA GLN A 481 32.67 -4.88 -4.62
C GLN A 481 32.81 -4.10 -5.93
N LYS A 482 32.07 -4.48 -6.97
CA LYS A 482 32.08 -3.77 -8.26
C LYS A 482 31.51 -2.35 -8.13
N ASN A 483 30.47 -2.16 -7.32
CA ASN A 483 29.84 -0.86 -7.09
C ASN A 483 30.75 0.08 -6.27
N ASN A 484 31.41 -0.44 -5.23
CA ASN A 484 32.39 0.31 -4.44
C ASN A 484 33.61 0.72 -5.29
N THR A 485 34.00 -0.12 -6.24
CA THR A 485 35.07 0.21 -7.21
C THR A 485 34.61 1.34 -8.14
N LEU A 486 33.37 1.27 -8.65
CA LEU A 486 32.79 2.31 -9.51
C LEU A 486 32.61 3.66 -8.78
N GLU A 487 32.20 3.66 -7.51
CA GLU A 487 32.11 4.89 -6.71
C GLU A 487 33.49 5.50 -6.42
N SER A 488 34.50 4.66 -6.15
CA SER A 488 35.89 5.10 -5.97
C SER A 488 36.42 5.75 -7.25
N ASP A 489 36.17 5.14 -8.40
CA ASP A 489 36.59 5.68 -9.69
C ASP A 489 35.83 6.97 -10.04
N TYR A 490 34.52 7.02 -9.79
CA TYR A 490 33.72 8.24 -9.95
C TYR A 490 34.23 9.40 -9.07
N SER A 491 34.59 9.11 -7.81
CA SER A 491 35.17 10.08 -6.88
C SER A 491 36.53 10.62 -7.37
N LYS A 492 37.39 9.75 -7.91
CA LYS A 492 38.66 10.17 -8.52
C LYS A 492 38.43 11.04 -9.76
N THR A 493 37.52 10.66 -10.65
CA THR A 493 37.18 11.46 -11.85
C THR A 493 36.62 12.82 -11.47
N LYS A 494 35.74 12.88 -10.45
CA LYS A 494 35.19 14.13 -9.93
C LYS A 494 36.26 15.05 -9.34
N ARG A 495 37.22 14.50 -8.58
CA ARG A 495 38.37 15.27 -8.04
C ARG A 495 39.28 15.78 -9.16
N ALA A 496 39.57 14.95 -10.17
CA ALA A 496 40.36 15.35 -11.33
C ALA A 496 39.69 16.49 -12.11
N LEU A 497 38.37 16.40 -12.36
CA LEU A 497 37.59 17.45 -13.00
C LEU A 497 37.60 18.77 -12.20
N LEU A 498 37.48 18.70 -10.87
CA LEU A 498 37.57 19.87 -9.99
C LEU A 498 38.95 20.53 -10.03
N ILE A 499 40.03 19.75 -10.06
CA ILE A 499 41.41 20.25 -10.19
C ILE A 499 41.62 20.91 -11.56
N CYS A 500 41.18 20.27 -12.64
CA CYS A 500 41.24 20.84 -13.99
C CYS A 500 40.44 22.15 -14.08
N TYR A 501 39.24 22.20 -13.49
CA TYR A 501 38.44 23.42 -13.41
C TYR A 501 39.19 24.53 -12.66
N TRP A 502 39.79 24.22 -11.50
CA TRP A 502 40.58 25.17 -10.73
C TRP A 502 41.79 25.72 -11.49
N LEU A 503 42.54 24.86 -12.18
CA LEU A 503 43.71 25.26 -12.97
C LEU A 503 43.33 26.17 -14.15
N ILE A 504 42.21 25.89 -14.81
CA ILE A 504 41.70 26.72 -15.91
C ILE A 504 41.21 28.08 -15.37
N PHE A 505 40.46 28.07 -14.27
CA PHE A 505 39.84 29.28 -13.73
C PHE A 505 40.87 30.23 -13.10
N PHE A 506 41.80 29.73 -12.28
CA PHE A 506 42.80 30.56 -11.62
C PHE A 506 44.04 30.85 -12.46
N GLY A 507 44.48 29.89 -13.30
CA GLY A 507 45.60 30.10 -14.23
C GLY A 507 45.29 31.17 -15.28
N GLY A 508 44.05 31.19 -15.80
CA GLY A 508 43.60 32.18 -16.78
C GLY A 508 43.49 33.59 -16.21
N TRP A 509 43.02 33.73 -14.97
CA TRP A 509 42.86 35.04 -14.33
C TRP A 509 44.18 35.61 -13.80
N GLY A 510 45.08 34.76 -13.26
CA GLY A 510 46.40 35.20 -12.81
C GLY A 510 47.27 35.76 -13.94
N TYR A 511 47.24 35.13 -15.12
CA TYR A 511 48.00 35.59 -16.28
C TYR A 511 47.40 36.86 -16.91
N ALA A 512 46.06 36.97 -16.94
CA ALA A 512 45.36 38.16 -17.41
C ALA A 512 45.63 39.38 -16.52
N GLY A 513 45.60 39.20 -15.19
CA GLY A 513 45.88 40.27 -14.22
C GLY A 513 47.31 40.80 -14.30
N LEU A 514 48.30 39.92 -14.40
CA LEU A 514 49.72 40.32 -14.47
C LEU A 514 50.05 41.10 -15.75
N THR A 515 49.39 40.75 -16.86
CA THR A 515 49.61 41.37 -18.17
C THR A 515 48.90 42.73 -18.28
N VAL A 516 47.73 42.89 -17.67
CA VAL A 516 47.04 44.19 -17.58
C VAL A 516 47.82 45.15 -16.68
N TYR A 517 48.35 44.68 -15.55
CA TYR A 517 49.19 45.48 -14.67
C TYR A 517 50.45 46.00 -15.39
N ARG A 518 51.16 45.13 -16.11
CA ARG A 518 52.36 45.52 -16.91
C ARG A 518 52.06 46.48 -18.06
N TYR A 519 50.85 46.44 -18.62
CA TYR A 519 50.47 47.33 -19.73
C TYR A 519 50.03 48.71 -19.21
N LEU A 520 49.27 48.76 -18.11
CA LEU A 520 48.87 50.00 -17.46
C LEU A 520 50.05 50.74 -16.81
N SER A 521 51.14 50.04 -16.46
CA SER A 521 52.37 50.67 -15.94
C SER A 521 53.26 51.32 -17.02
N VAL A 522 52.95 51.14 -18.31
CA VAL A 522 53.78 51.64 -19.45
C VAL A 522 53.07 52.73 -20.26
N VAL A 523 51.76 52.92 -20.08
CA VAL A 523 50.99 53.91 -20.86
C VAL A 523 50.90 55.22 -20.08
N ASP A 524 51.69 56.21 -20.50
CA ASP A 524 51.62 57.58 -20.01
C ASP A 524 50.36 58.27 -20.54
N THR A 525 49.57 58.86 -19.65
CA THR A 525 48.27 59.45 -19.96
C THR A 525 48.43 60.88 -20.45
N SER A 526 48.77 61.05 -21.73
CA SER A 526 48.49 62.31 -22.44
C SER A 526 48.15 62.08 -23.92
N SER A 527 46.90 62.42 -24.25
CA SER A 527 46.36 62.71 -25.59
C SER A 527 46.62 61.73 -26.74
N ASN A 528 45.64 60.87 -27.06
CA ASN A 528 45.15 60.69 -28.44
C ASN A 528 43.94 59.74 -28.52
N SER A 529 42.89 60.12 -29.25
CA SER A 529 41.68 59.32 -29.50
C SER A 529 41.94 58.05 -30.33
N ASN A 530 43.12 57.93 -30.95
CA ASN A 530 43.56 56.72 -31.67
C ASN A 530 44.08 55.60 -30.74
N ALA A 531 44.41 55.89 -29.48
CA ALA A 531 44.81 54.86 -28.52
C ALA A 531 43.63 53.93 -28.15
N TRP A 532 42.41 54.46 -28.13
CA TRP A 532 41.20 53.68 -27.80
C TRP A 532 40.79 52.69 -28.89
N GLN A 533 41.01 52.99 -30.18
CA GLN A 533 40.77 52.03 -31.26
C GLN A 533 41.77 50.86 -31.23
N GLY A 534 43.03 51.12 -30.86
CA GLY A 534 44.02 50.07 -30.60
C GLY A 534 43.64 49.18 -29.42
N VAL A 535 43.10 49.75 -28.33
CA VAL A 535 42.61 49.00 -27.16
C VAL A 535 41.40 48.12 -27.54
N VAL A 536 40.45 48.62 -28.34
CA VAL A 536 39.29 47.83 -28.79
C VAL A 536 39.71 46.68 -29.72
N GLY A 537 40.62 46.94 -30.67
CA GLY A 537 41.18 45.89 -31.53
C GLY A 537 41.98 44.83 -30.76
N PHE A 538 42.75 45.25 -29.75
CA PHE A 538 43.50 44.35 -28.87
C PHE A 538 42.59 43.52 -27.95
N VAL A 539 41.49 44.10 -27.45
CA VAL A 539 40.47 43.40 -26.65
C VAL A 539 39.70 42.38 -27.51
N GLN A 540 39.43 42.68 -28.79
CA GLN A 540 38.78 41.73 -29.71
C GLN A 540 39.71 40.58 -30.10
N ALA A 541 40.98 40.85 -30.40
CA ALA A 541 41.99 39.82 -30.64
C ALA A 541 42.20 38.92 -29.41
N LYS A 542 42.17 39.50 -28.19
CA LYS A 542 42.23 38.73 -26.93
C LYS A 542 40.98 37.90 -26.66
N LYS A 543 39.78 38.38 -26.99
CA LYS A 543 38.54 37.56 -26.91
C LYS A 543 38.63 36.34 -27.83
N PHE A 544 39.20 36.50 -29.02
CA PHE A 544 39.41 35.39 -29.94
C PHE A 544 40.46 34.41 -29.40
N PHE A 545 41.60 34.91 -28.92
CA PHE A 545 42.67 34.07 -28.37
C PHE A 545 42.25 33.34 -27.08
N PHE A 546 41.45 33.98 -26.22
CA PHE A 546 40.92 33.37 -25.01
C PHE A 546 39.88 32.29 -25.33
N ARG A 547 39.00 32.53 -26.30
CA ARG A 547 38.06 31.50 -26.80
C ARG A 547 38.79 30.33 -27.46
N PHE A 548 39.88 30.61 -28.17
CA PHE A 548 40.71 29.60 -28.82
C PHE A 548 41.44 28.72 -27.78
N LEU A 549 42.10 29.34 -26.80
CA LEU A 549 42.76 28.62 -25.70
C LEU A 549 41.77 27.87 -24.80
N PHE A 550 40.59 28.44 -24.55
CA PHE A 550 39.51 27.76 -23.82
C PHE A 550 39.00 26.55 -24.60
N GLY A 551 38.82 26.68 -25.92
CA GLY A 551 38.45 25.57 -26.79
C GLY A 551 39.49 24.44 -26.80
N ILE A 552 40.78 24.78 -26.88
CA ILE A 552 41.87 23.81 -26.78
C ILE A 552 41.90 23.15 -25.38
N GLY A 553 41.71 23.92 -24.31
CA GLY A 553 41.65 23.41 -22.94
C GLY A 553 40.50 22.41 -22.73
N VAL A 554 39.31 22.70 -23.26
CA VAL A 554 38.16 21.79 -23.21
C VAL A 554 38.43 20.51 -23.98
N ILE A 555 39.10 20.59 -25.14
CA ILE A 555 39.48 19.40 -25.94
C ILE A 555 40.51 18.55 -25.18
N ILE A 556 41.57 19.16 -24.65
CA ILE A 556 42.63 18.44 -23.92
C ILE A 556 42.05 17.76 -22.67
N VAL A 557 41.21 18.45 -21.88
CA VAL A 557 40.56 17.87 -20.70
C VAL A 557 39.60 16.74 -21.10
N SER A 558 38.85 16.90 -22.19
CA SER A 558 37.92 15.86 -22.64
C SER A 558 38.64 14.61 -23.20
N LEU A 559 39.80 14.79 -23.84
CA LEU A 559 40.67 13.70 -24.29
C LEU A 559 41.28 12.96 -23.09
N ALA A 560 41.82 13.69 -22.11
CA ALA A 560 42.39 13.12 -20.89
C ALA A 560 41.34 12.37 -20.04
N VAL A 561 40.11 12.91 -19.95
CA VAL A 561 38.99 12.23 -19.28
C VAL A 561 38.55 10.98 -20.07
N GLY A 562 38.57 11.02 -21.40
CA GLY A 562 38.28 9.85 -22.24
C GLY A 562 39.27 8.70 -22.03
N GLU A 563 40.57 9.00 -22.00
CA GLU A 563 41.62 8.01 -21.70
C GLU A 563 41.52 7.43 -20.28
N LEU A 564 41.24 8.26 -19.28
CA LEU A 564 41.15 7.82 -17.87
C LEU A 564 39.86 7.06 -17.53
N SER A 565 38.77 7.26 -18.28
CA SER A 565 37.47 6.63 -18.02
C SER A 565 37.15 5.46 -18.96
N GLY A 566 38.00 5.18 -19.95
CA GLY A 566 37.76 4.13 -20.96
C GLY A 566 36.61 4.43 -21.92
N VAL A 567 36.04 5.63 -21.90
CA VAL A 567 34.94 6.07 -22.76
C VAL A 567 35.51 6.75 -24.01
N GLN A 568 34.96 6.43 -25.19
CA GLN A 568 35.46 7.01 -26.45
C GLN A 568 35.44 8.55 -26.41
N PRO A 569 36.59 9.23 -26.65
CA PRO A 569 36.76 10.65 -26.33
C PRO A 569 35.77 11.60 -27.00
N TRP A 570 35.27 11.24 -28.19
CA TRP A 570 34.34 12.09 -28.95
C TRP A 570 32.94 12.21 -28.30
N LYS A 571 32.49 11.20 -27.54
CA LYS A 571 31.21 11.27 -26.80
C LYS A 571 31.32 12.22 -25.61
N THR A 572 32.45 12.21 -24.92
CA THR A 572 32.74 13.09 -23.78
C THR A 572 32.80 14.56 -24.22
N ILE A 573 33.40 14.84 -25.38
CA ILE A 573 33.45 16.20 -25.96
C ILE A 573 32.04 16.75 -26.25
N LYS A 574 31.14 15.93 -26.82
CA LYS A 574 29.75 16.35 -27.10
C LYS A 574 28.98 16.71 -25.83
N THR A 575 29.09 15.90 -24.78
CA THR A 575 28.40 16.12 -23.51
C THR A 575 28.92 17.37 -22.79
N THR A 576 30.24 17.58 -22.77
CA THR A 576 30.87 18.77 -22.19
C THR A 576 30.48 20.04 -22.94
N ILE A 577 30.40 20.01 -24.28
CA ILE A 577 29.93 21.15 -25.08
C ILE A 577 28.44 21.44 -24.80
N SER A 578 27.60 20.41 -24.60
CA SER A 578 26.19 20.60 -24.24
C SER A 578 26.01 21.23 -22.86
N TYR A 579 26.82 20.84 -21.87
CA TYR A 579 26.79 21.41 -20.53
C TYR A 579 27.31 22.85 -20.47
N LEU A 580 28.25 23.24 -21.33
CA LEU A 580 28.77 24.61 -21.43
C LEU A 580 27.89 25.56 -22.26
N LYS A 581 26.92 25.02 -23.02
CA LYS A 581 25.91 25.80 -23.76
C LYS A 581 24.70 26.19 -22.90
N LEU A 582 24.41 25.40 -21.86
CA LEU A 582 23.52 25.73 -20.74
C LEU A 582 24.23 26.75 -19.84
#